data_AF-A0A957REA0-F1
#
_entry.id   AF-A0A957REA0-F1
#
_cell.length_a   1.000
_cell.length_b   1.000
_cell.length_c   1.000
_cell.angle_alpha   90.00
_cell.angle_beta   90.00
_cell.angle_gamma   90.00
#
_symmetry.space_group_name_H-M   'P 1'
#
loop_
_entity.id
_entity.type
_entity.pdbx_description
1 polymer ?
#
loop_
_entity_poly.entity_id
_entity_poly.type
_entity_poly.pdbx_seq_one_letter_code
_entity_poly.pdbx_strand_id
1 'polypeptide(L)'
;MSEQVNPTGEEIEETVVEVEEVSENEAPGKGAPKTAAKGRGANYGDDDEDEYDFSEYDEYEADDDFNVREVDGPALYAPRQKRGRNQRIGNDVKLEDINYKRVAILTRFLDPRGRILSRRKTRVSAKIQRRAAKEIKRARHLALLPYTADQTRITRKRSR
;
A
#
# COMPACT_ATOMS: atom_id res chain seq x y z
N MET A 1 -27.49 -39.46 44.25
CA MET A 1 -26.47 -38.41 43.99
C MET A 1 -25.54 -38.99 42.95
N SER A 2 -25.76 -38.66 41.68
CA SER A 2 -25.00 -39.24 40.57
C SER A 2 -23.87 -38.29 40.23
N GLU A 3 -22.66 -38.73 40.55
CA GLU A 3 -21.41 -38.01 40.30
C GLU A 3 -21.10 -38.06 38.81
N GLN A 4 -21.10 -36.90 38.17
CA GLN A 4 -20.82 -36.77 36.74
C GLN A 4 -19.32 -36.54 36.57
N VAL A 5 -18.60 -37.61 36.27
CA VAL A 5 -17.16 -37.58 36.01
C VAL A 5 -16.95 -37.27 34.53
N ASN A 6 -16.37 -36.11 34.21
CA ASN A 6 -15.99 -35.77 32.85
C ASN A 6 -14.63 -36.39 32.52
N PRO A 7 -14.48 -37.17 31.42
CA PRO A 7 -13.18 -37.68 31.03
C PRO A 7 -12.31 -36.55 30.47
N THR A 8 -11.15 -36.33 31.10
CA THR A 8 -10.05 -35.51 30.59
C THR A 8 -9.37 -36.24 29.44
N GLY A 9 -9.63 -35.79 28.21
CA GLY A 9 -8.99 -36.29 26.99
C GLY A 9 -7.76 -35.49 26.62
N GLU A 10 -6.67 -35.67 27.37
CA GLU A 10 -5.38 -35.91 26.72
C GLU A 10 -5.52 -37.22 25.94
N GLU A 11 -4.78 -37.37 24.84
CA GLU A 11 -4.83 -38.49 23.87
C GLU A 11 -5.75 -38.29 22.66
N ILE A 12 -5.18 -37.63 21.66
CA ILE A 12 -5.31 -38.09 20.27
C ILE A 12 -3.87 -38.25 19.78
N GLU A 13 -3.34 -39.46 19.99
CA GLU A 13 -2.15 -39.93 19.30
C GLU A 13 -2.44 -40.11 17.79
N GLU A 14 -1.37 -39.88 17.03
CA GLU A 14 -0.98 -40.60 15.82
C GLU A 14 -2.04 -41.01 14.79
N THR A 15 -1.95 -40.45 13.59
CA THR A 15 -1.99 -41.19 12.29
C THR A 15 -2.04 -40.20 11.12
N VAL A 16 -0.89 -39.76 10.60
CA VAL A 16 -0.78 -39.41 9.17
C VAL A 16 0.65 -39.73 8.68
N VAL A 17 0.78 -40.94 8.14
CA VAL A 17 1.40 -41.30 6.86
C VAL A 17 2.66 -40.51 6.42
N GLU A 18 3.76 -41.25 6.39
CA GLU A 18 5.00 -40.96 5.67
C GLU A 18 4.73 -40.66 4.18
N VAL A 19 5.27 -39.54 3.69
CA VAL A 19 5.55 -39.35 2.27
C VAL A 19 7.04 -39.06 2.16
N GLU A 20 7.73 -39.96 1.48
CA GLU A 20 9.15 -39.92 1.17
C GLU A 20 9.57 -38.57 0.58
N GLU A 21 10.58 -37.92 1.19
CA GLU A 21 11.29 -36.82 0.56
C GLU A 21 12.27 -37.39 -0.49
N VAL A 22 11.85 -37.32 -1.75
CA VAL A 22 12.69 -37.59 -2.92
C VAL A 22 13.69 -36.43 -3.09
N SER A 23 14.97 -36.84 -3.08
CA SER A 23 16.19 -36.20 -3.59
C SER A 23 16.09 -34.83 -4.28
N GLU A 24 17.03 -33.96 -3.88
CA GLU A 24 17.83 -33.01 -4.69
C GLU A 24 17.02 -32.11 -5.65
N ASN A 25 17.13 -30.78 -5.53
CA ASN A 25 17.79 -29.96 -6.54
C ASN A 25 18.04 -28.54 -6.01
N GLU A 26 19.31 -28.18 -6.07
CA GLU A 26 20.00 -26.88 -6.11
C GLU A 26 19.23 -25.55 -5.86
N ALA A 27 19.90 -24.69 -5.10
CA ALA A 27 19.51 -23.32 -4.79
C ALA A 27 19.08 -22.47 -6.01
N PRO A 28 18.02 -21.64 -5.90
CA PRO A 28 17.69 -20.69 -6.94
C PRO A 28 18.75 -19.58 -6.98
N GLY A 29 19.62 -19.66 -7.99
CA GLY A 29 20.55 -18.60 -8.34
C GLY A 29 19.83 -17.25 -8.48
N LYS A 30 20.41 -16.21 -7.87
CA LYS A 30 20.04 -14.83 -8.12
C LYS A 30 20.39 -14.46 -9.56
N GLY A 31 19.42 -14.55 -10.45
CA GLY A 31 19.53 -14.08 -11.83
C GLY A 31 18.14 -13.84 -12.40
N ALA A 32 17.58 -12.66 -12.20
CA ALA A 32 16.36 -12.28 -12.89
C ALA A 32 16.62 -12.27 -14.41
N PRO A 33 15.82 -12.95 -15.25
CA PRO A 33 15.92 -12.78 -16.69
C PRO A 33 15.54 -11.34 -17.01
N LYS A 34 16.40 -10.62 -17.74
CA LYS A 34 16.01 -9.36 -18.38
C LYS A 34 14.85 -9.71 -19.30
N THR A 35 13.61 -9.41 -18.91
CA THR A 35 12.46 -9.55 -19.79
C THR A 35 12.73 -8.68 -21.00
N ALA A 36 12.96 -9.30 -22.16
CA ALA A 36 12.94 -8.62 -23.44
C ALA A 36 11.63 -7.84 -23.51
N ALA A 37 11.71 -6.52 -23.53
CA ALA A 37 10.56 -5.68 -23.79
C ALA A 37 10.03 -6.08 -25.16
N LYS A 38 8.93 -6.84 -25.19
CA LYS A 38 8.14 -7.06 -26.40
C LYS A 38 7.73 -5.68 -26.89
N GLY A 39 8.37 -5.23 -27.97
CA GLY A 39 8.04 -3.98 -28.64
C GLY A 39 6.56 -3.99 -28.95
N ARG A 40 5.79 -3.15 -28.24
CA ARG A 40 4.52 -2.69 -28.77
C ARG A 40 4.93 -1.62 -29.77
N GLY A 41 5.07 -2.01 -31.04
CA GLY A 41 5.18 -1.03 -32.11
C GLY A 41 3.98 -0.10 -31.99
N ALA A 42 4.24 1.18 -31.71
CA ALA A 42 3.25 2.20 -31.94
C ALA A 42 3.08 2.26 -33.46
N ASN A 43 1.95 1.79 -33.96
CA ASN A 43 1.60 1.96 -35.36
C ASN A 43 1.09 3.39 -35.50
N TYR A 44 2.01 4.35 -35.61
CA TYR A 44 1.71 5.69 -36.10
C TYR A 44 1.43 5.48 -37.59
N GLY A 45 0.15 5.35 -37.93
CA GLY A 45 -0.27 5.33 -39.31
C GLY A 45 0.06 6.67 -39.93
N ASP A 46 0.78 6.62 -41.05
CA ASP A 46 0.42 7.25 -42.33
C ASP A 46 -0.35 8.58 -42.22
N ASP A 47 0.18 9.53 -41.45
CA ASP A 47 -0.17 10.94 -41.56
C ASP A 47 0.98 11.59 -42.34
N ASP A 48 0.61 12.08 -43.53
CA ASP A 48 1.38 12.66 -44.62
C ASP A 48 2.82 13.13 -44.28
N GLU A 49 3.78 12.68 -45.10
CA GLU A 49 5.13 13.23 -45.15
C GLU A 49 5.08 14.69 -45.62
N ASP A 50 4.81 15.61 -44.70
CA ASP A 50 5.30 16.98 -44.86
C ASP A 50 6.83 16.89 -44.77
N GLU A 51 7.46 16.74 -45.94
CA GLU A 51 8.91 16.76 -46.11
C GLU A 51 9.43 18.10 -45.59
N TYR A 52 9.93 18.08 -44.35
CA TYR A 52 10.52 19.23 -43.70
C TYR A 52 11.74 19.69 -44.50
N ASP A 53 11.60 20.80 -45.22
CA ASP A 53 12.71 21.48 -45.89
C ASP A 53 13.62 22.13 -44.84
N PHE A 54 14.70 21.41 -44.50
CA PHE A 54 15.71 21.87 -43.55
C PHE A 54 16.59 23.00 -44.11
N SER A 55 16.41 23.39 -45.39
CA SER A 55 17.24 24.41 -46.04
C SER A 55 16.88 25.86 -45.69
N GLU A 56 15.76 26.10 -44.98
CA GLU A 56 15.33 27.44 -44.54
C GLU A 56 15.93 27.88 -43.18
N TYR A 57 16.80 27.08 -42.56
CA TYR A 57 17.57 27.59 -41.43
C TYR A 57 18.82 28.27 -41.96
N ASP A 58 18.76 29.60 -42.05
CA ASP A 58 19.95 30.44 -42.12
C ASP A 58 20.94 29.97 -41.05
N GLU A 59 22.15 29.66 -41.53
CA GLU A 59 23.28 29.25 -40.71
C GLU A 59 23.58 30.38 -39.73
N TYR A 60 23.11 30.23 -38.48
CA TYR A 60 23.44 31.16 -37.42
C TYR A 60 24.94 31.07 -37.18
N GLU A 61 25.67 32.07 -37.67
CA GLU A 61 27.02 32.38 -37.23
C GLU A 61 26.99 32.44 -35.70
N ALA A 62 27.68 31.51 -35.06
CA ALA A 62 27.85 31.54 -33.62
C ALA A 62 28.76 32.71 -33.30
N ASP A 63 28.19 33.85 -32.87
CA ASP A 63 28.96 34.94 -32.29
C ASP A 63 29.72 34.38 -31.07
N ASP A 64 31.01 34.09 -31.25
CA ASP A 64 31.95 33.48 -30.30
C ASP A 64 32.33 34.43 -29.14
N ASP A 65 31.39 35.23 -28.63
CA ASP A 65 31.61 36.17 -27.53
C ASP A 65 30.70 35.99 -26.31
N PHE A 66 29.97 34.86 -26.21
CA PHE A 66 29.34 34.45 -24.95
C PHE A 66 30.37 33.84 -23.98
N ASN A 67 31.13 34.74 -23.36
CA ASN A 67 31.85 34.51 -22.11
C ASN A 67 30.96 33.69 -21.15
N VAL A 68 31.35 32.45 -20.85
CA VAL A 68 30.69 31.52 -19.91
C VAL A 68 30.82 32.08 -18.48
N ARG A 69 30.22 33.22 -18.22
CA ARG A 69 29.87 33.65 -16.87
C ARG A 69 28.69 32.80 -16.47
N GLU A 70 28.97 31.82 -15.62
CA GLU A 70 28.07 31.24 -14.62
C GLU A 70 26.59 31.47 -14.95
N VAL A 71 26.03 30.59 -15.78
CA VAL A 71 24.60 30.54 -15.96
C VAL A 71 24.02 30.02 -14.64
N ASP A 72 23.78 30.93 -13.70
CA ASP A 72 22.94 30.68 -12.53
C ASP A 72 21.55 30.32 -13.06
N GLY A 73 21.31 29.02 -13.27
CA GLY A 73 20.00 28.51 -13.64
C GLY A 73 18.95 29.10 -12.69
N PRO A 74 17.75 29.46 -13.18
CA PRO A 74 16.79 30.18 -12.37
C PRO A 74 16.59 29.45 -11.03
N ALA A 75 16.58 30.20 -9.92
CA ALA A 75 16.38 29.68 -8.56
C ALA A 75 15.13 28.79 -8.39
N LEU A 76 14.29 28.72 -9.42
CA LEU A 76 13.10 27.88 -9.57
C LEU A 76 13.38 26.36 -9.58
N TYR A 77 14.63 25.90 -9.70
CA TYR A 77 15.01 24.49 -9.48
C TYR A 77 15.74 24.25 -8.15
N ALA A 78 15.39 24.98 -7.09
CA ALA A 78 15.80 24.58 -5.75
C ALA A 78 15.24 23.17 -5.46
N PRO A 79 16.08 22.17 -5.09
CA PRO A 79 15.60 20.84 -4.77
C PRO A 79 14.57 20.97 -3.66
N ARG A 80 13.33 20.50 -3.90
CA ARG A 80 12.24 20.55 -2.91
C ARG A 80 12.78 20.02 -1.59
N GLN A 81 12.89 20.88 -0.58
CA GLN A 81 13.30 20.49 0.75
C GLN A 81 12.45 19.28 1.14
N LYS A 82 13.10 18.14 1.40
CA LYS A 82 12.44 16.89 1.74
C LYS A 82 11.67 17.13 3.03
N ARG A 83 10.38 17.47 2.90
CA ARG A 83 9.46 17.55 4.04
C ARG A 83 9.57 16.24 4.79
N GLY A 84 9.89 16.34 6.08
CA GLY A 84 10.20 15.20 6.94
C GLY A 84 9.20 14.07 6.78
N ARG A 85 9.66 12.83 6.99
CA ARG A 85 8.81 11.64 6.87
C ARG A 85 7.64 11.77 7.86
N ASN A 86 6.47 12.22 7.38
CA ASN A 86 5.27 12.32 8.21
C ASN A 86 5.07 11.01 8.98
N GLN A 87 5.08 11.12 10.31
CA GLN A 87 4.97 9.98 11.22
C GLN A 87 3.69 9.19 10.92
N ARG A 88 3.79 7.87 11.04
CA ARG A 88 2.74 6.93 10.68
C ARG A 88 1.80 6.77 11.88
N ILE A 89 0.54 7.14 11.72
CA ILE A 89 -0.48 7.16 12.80
C ILE A 89 -0.75 5.77 13.43
N GLY A 90 -0.40 4.68 12.74
CA GLY A 90 -0.65 3.30 13.20
C GLY A 90 0.55 2.35 13.16
N ASN A 91 1.78 2.85 13.36
CA ASN A 91 2.98 1.98 13.40
C ASN A 91 3.05 1.05 14.62
N ASP A 92 2.28 1.36 15.66
CA ASP A 92 2.23 0.66 16.94
C ASP A 92 1.29 -0.56 16.94
N VAL A 93 0.45 -0.72 15.91
CA VAL A 93 -0.55 -1.79 15.85
C VAL A 93 0.07 -3.08 15.32
N LYS A 94 0.13 -4.13 16.16
CA LYS A 94 0.53 -5.48 15.75
C LYS A 94 -0.60 -6.20 15.02
N LEU A 95 -0.27 -7.22 14.24
CA LEU A 95 -1.25 -7.92 13.41
C LEU A 95 -2.21 -8.78 14.23
N GLU A 96 -1.72 -9.34 15.32
CA GLU A 96 -2.43 -10.24 16.24
C GLU A 96 -3.48 -9.48 17.05
N ASP A 97 -3.23 -8.19 17.29
CA ASP A 97 -4.10 -7.33 18.09
C ASP A 97 -5.35 -6.87 17.33
N ILE A 98 -5.43 -7.11 16.01
CA ILE A 98 -6.53 -6.70 15.16
C ILE A 98 -7.63 -7.77 15.19
N ASN A 99 -8.65 -7.52 15.99
CA ASN A 99 -9.83 -8.37 16.15
C ASN A 99 -11.11 -7.51 16.28
N TYR A 100 -12.22 -7.96 15.70
CA TYR A 100 -13.54 -7.30 15.79
C TYR A 100 -14.00 -6.98 17.22
N LYS A 101 -13.56 -7.75 18.22
CA LYS A 101 -13.89 -7.53 19.64
C LYS A 101 -13.14 -6.33 20.24
N ARG A 102 -11.97 -5.97 19.70
CA ARG A 102 -11.12 -4.89 20.21
C ARG A 102 -11.49 -3.54 19.57
N VAL A 103 -12.63 -3.00 19.99
CA VAL A 103 -13.22 -1.77 19.40
C VAL A 103 -12.26 -0.58 19.45
N ALA A 104 -11.52 -0.39 20.55
CA ALA A 104 -10.60 0.74 20.72
C ALA A 104 -9.49 0.83 19.65
N ILE A 105 -9.00 -0.32 19.17
CA ILE A 105 -8.00 -0.36 18.11
C ILE A 105 -8.67 -0.05 16.76
N LEU A 106 -9.83 -0.65 16.50
CA LEU A 106 -10.56 -0.48 15.25
C LEU A 106 -11.10 0.93 15.04
N THR A 107 -11.47 1.64 16.12
CA THR A 107 -11.92 3.03 16.05
C THR A 107 -10.83 3.98 15.51
N ARG A 108 -9.55 3.65 15.70
CA ARG A 108 -8.42 4.44 15.14
C ARG A 108 -8.35 4.38 13.61
N PHE A 109 -8.92 3.34 13.00
CA PHE A 109 -8.99 3.17 11.54
C PHE A 109 -10.25 3.80 10.93
N LEU A 110 -11.08 4.46 11.73
CA LEU A 110 -12.30 5.11 11.28
C LEU A 110 -12.19 6.63 11.30
N ASP A 111 -12.82 7.25 10.31
CA ASP A 111 -13.13 8.67 10.27
C ASP A 111 -14.21 8.99 11.31
N PRO A 112 -14.37 10.23 11.80
CA PRO A 112 -15.50 10.60 12.63
C PRO A 112 -16.86 10.29 12.00
N ARG A 113 -16.96 10.21 10.67
CA ARG A 113 -18.19 9.82 9.98
C ARG A 113 -18.44 8.29 9.97
N GLY A 114 -17.57 7.52 10.62
CA GLY A 114 -17.62 6.06 10.62
C GLY A 114 -17.05 5.44 9.35
N ARG A 115 -16.46 6.18 8.42
CA ARG A 115 -15.85 5.64 7.17
C ARG A 115 -14.48 5.03 7.46
N ILE A 116 -14.09 3.96 6.75
CA ILE A 116 -12.75 3.36 6.91
C ILE A 116 -11.71 4.28 6.29
N LEU A 117 -10.71 4.67 7.07
CA LEU A 117 -9.60 5.50 6.61
C LEU A 117 -8.73 4.74 5.60
N SER A 118 -8.26 5.44 4.58
CA SER A 118 -7.37 4.85 3.57
C SER A 118 -6.01 4.49 4.17
N ARG A 119 -5.34 3.51 3.58
CA ARG A 119 -3.97 3.11 3.99
C ARG A 119 -3.00 4.29 4.01
N ARG A 120 -3.15 5.27 3.11
CA ARG A 120 -2.29 6.45 3.03
C ARG A 120 -2.44 7.37 4.25
N LYS A 121 -3.64 7.43 4.83
CA LYS A 121 -3.93 8.19 6.04
C LYS A 121 -3.46 7.46 7.29
N THR A 122 -3.76 6.17 7.41
CA THR A 122 -3.37 5.35 8.58
C THR A 122 -1.88 5.00 8.60
N ARG A 123 -1.25 4.97 7.42
CA ARG A 123 0.18 4.68 7.20
C ARG A 123 0.63 3.31 7.71
N VAL A 124 -0.29 2.34 7.81
CA VAL A 124 0.00 0.96 8.22
C VAL A 124 0.47 0.07 7.07
N SER A 125 0.98 -1.13 7.37
CA SER A 125 1.25 -2.17 6.36
C SER A 125 -0.04 -2.59 5.63
N ALA A 126 0.08 -3.01 4.37
CA ALA A 126 -1.07 -3.49 3.59
C ALA A 126 -1.73 -4.71 4.24
N LYS A 127 -0.95 -5.59 4.88
CA LYS A 127 -1.46 -6.77 5.61
C LYS A 127 -2.39 -6.35 6.77
N ILE A 128 -1.93 -5.40 7.57
CA ILE A 128 -2.67 -4.82 8.69
C ILE A 128 -3.95 -4.13 8.18
N GLN A 129 -3.85 -3.30 7.15
CA GLN A 129 -5.03 -2.60 6.60
C GLN A 129 -6.11 -3.57 6.11
N ARG A 130 -5.73 -4.64 5.38
CA ARG A 130 -6.69 -5.65 4.89
C ARG A 130 -7.37 -6.39 6.04
N ARG A 131 -6.61 -6.79 7.06
CA ARG A 131 -7.16 -7.44 8.26
C ARG A 131 -8.10 -6.50 9.01
N ALA A 132 -7.68 -5.26 9.26
CA ALA A 132 -8.51 -4.24 9.90
C ALA A 132 -9.82 -4.01 9.13
N ALA A 133 -9.79 -3.92 7.80
CA ALA A 133 -11.00 -3.75 7.00
C ALA A 133 -11.98 -4.95 7.13
N LYS A 134 -11.47 -6.19 7.18
CA LYS A 134 -12.29 -7.39 7.39
C LYS A 134 -12.93 -7.39 8.78
N GLU A 135 -12.14 -7.10 9.81
CA GLU A 135 -12.60 -7.06 11.20
C GLU A 135 -13.57 -5.91 11.46
N ILE A 136 -13.35 -4.73 10.86
CA ILE A 136 -14.30 -3.61 10.94
C ILE A 136 -15.64 -3.99 10.32
N LYS A 137 -15.65 -4.62 9.14
CA LYS A 137 -16.89 -5.09 8.52
C LYS A 137 -17.62 -6.07 9.43
N ARG A 138 -16.91 -6.99 10.06
CA ARG A 138 -17.46 -7.95 11.03
C ARG A 138 -18.03 -7.25 12.28
N ALA A 139 -17.27 -6.33 12.88
CA ALA A 139 -17.70 -5.55 14.02
C ALA A 139 -18.96 -4.73 13.73
N ARG A 140 -19.07 -4.18 12.51
CA ARG A 140 -20.26 -3.46 12.09
C ARG A 140 -21.50 -4.36 11.94
N HIS A 141 -21.36 -5.57 11.39
CA HIS A 141 -22.47 -6.53 11.35
C HIS A 141 -22.95 -6.92 12.76
N LEU A 142 -22.04 -6.91 13.74
CA LEU A 142 -22.33 -7.16 15.15
C LEU A 142 -22.75 -5.90 15.92
N ALA A 143 -23.01 -4.78 15.23
CA ALA A 143 -23.38 -3.49 15.80
C ALA A 143 -22.37 -2.89 16.82
N LEU A 144 -21.12 -3.36 16.84
CA LEU A 144 -20.06 -2.83 17.71
C LEU A 144 -19.48 -1.51 17.17
N LEU A 145 -19.59 -1.28 15.86
CA LEU A 145 -19.10 -0.08 15.18
C LEU A 145 -20.19 0.51 14.28
N PRO A 146 -20.25 1.84 14.15
CA PRO A 146 -21.25 2.50 13.31
C PRO A 146 -20.93 2.41 11.81
N TYR A 147 -21.99 2.46 11.00
CA TYR A 147 -21.94 2.58 9.55
C TYR A 147 -21.96 4.04 9.09
N THR A 148 -22.76 4.88 9.75
CA THR A 148 -23.05 6.25 9.31
C THR A 148 -22.66 7.31 10.34
N ALA A 149 -22.53 8.55 9.88
CA ALA A 149 -22.15 9.68 10.73
C ALA A 149 -23.21 10.02 11.79
N ASP A 150 -24.48 9.69 11.55
CA ASP A 150 -25.56 9.99 12.49
C ASP A 150 -25.48 9.07 13.70
N GLN A 151 -25.12 7.79 13.49
CA GLN A 151 -24.89 6.82 14.55
C GLN A 151 -23.70 7.24 15.44
N THR A 152 -22.66 7.87 14.88
CA THR A 152 -21.48 8.31 15.66
C THR A 152 -21.74 9.59 16.47
N ARG A 153 -22.79 10.35 16.16
CA ARG A 153 -23.19 11.56 16.89
C ARG A 153 -24.01 11.23 18.13
N ILE A 154 -24.79 10.16 18.08
CA ILE A 154 -25.54 9.63 19.23
C ILE A 154 -24.57 9.23 20.35
N THR A 155 -23.47 8.55 19.99
CA THR A 155 -22.48 8.06 20.96
C THR A 155 -21.47 9.11 21.42
N ARG A 156 -21.25 10.17 20.63
CA ARG A 156 -20.36 11.30 20.98
C ARG A 156 -21.14 12.57 21.27
N LYS A 157 -22.28 12.46 21.98
CA LYS A 157 -23.02 13.63 22.46
C LYS A 157 -22.01 14.51 23.20
N ARG A 158 -21.70 15.67 22.60
CA ARG A 158 -20.65 16.57 23.11
C ARG A 158 -21.00 16.89 24.55
N SER A 159 -20.12 16.55 25.50
CA SER A 159 -20.11 17.28 26.76
C SER A 159 -19.99 18.75 26.39
N ARG A 160 -21.02 19.52 26.70
CA ARG A 160 -20.87 20.96 26.80
C ARG A 160 -20.01 21.27 28.02
#